data_AF-A0AAV3K5S3-F1
#
_entry.id   AF-A0AAV3K5S3-F1
#
_cell.length_a   1.000
_cell.length_b   1.000
_cell.length_c   1.000
_cell.angle_alpha   90.00
_cell.angle_beta   90.00
_cell.angle_gamma   90.00
#
_symmetry.space_group_name_H-M   'P 1'
#
loop_
_entity.id
_entity.type
_entity.pdbx_description
1 polymer ?
#
loop_
_entity_poly.entity_id
_entity_poly.type
_entity_poly.pdbx_seq_one_letter_code
_entity_poly.pdbx_strand_id
1 'polypeptide(L)'
;MIPFSFNYLWIFLIASLGSLVFFLFAVGMIFSAKLRSVIRNRNILIRLIFLLSFLCLLLNIGLGILSIIIDNKIKKNGEALNKVLVKDEKVLGIPMPKGTQLELYQPNQLDSFRRATFPQPIQFGNFHVNSIKIARGIDIELFNDRSITLEGEGKDLVEGWPCEISVYIKVYLDRNAKINGLEYCSLAQRVQLNHLEIEPKANIERSKDQKYPDGFVSKDFWIIKDASIKYKNISMSWAYIYLDQDKKLIGIENAILEEDLRIGNIKYPKGTEFNLLVRPLTKQEAWLFIPPEKVNAIDAKGKIYTYQQAILQRPNGAVKQVFDISDPNLMMRTMNRLH
;
A
#
# COMPACT_ATOMS: atom_id res chain seq x y z
N MET A 1 -0.79 9.12 21.19
CA MET A 1 0.30 10.03 21.63
C MET A 1 0.14 11.33 20.88
N ILE A 2 -0.15 12.42 21.59
CA ILE A 2 -0.16 13.77 21.02
C ILE A 2 1.27 14.09 20.57
N PRO A 3 1.52 14.64 19.38
CA PRO A 3 2.83 15.16 19.05
C PRO A 3 2.99 16.47 19.81
N PHE A 4 3.45 16.39 21.06
CA PHE A 4 3.88 17.58 21.77
C PHE A 4 5.11 18.09 21.02
N SER A 5 4.97 19.21 20.30
CA SER A 5 6.14 19.90 19.77
C SER A 5 7.05 20.25 20.95
N PHE A 6 8.37 20.22 20.71
CA PHE A 6 9.41 20.43 21.73
C PHE A 6 9.17 21.70 22.59
N ASN A 7 8.53 22.71 22.02
CA ASN A 7 8.17 23.97 22.69
C ASN A 7 7.11 23.80 23.80
N TYR A 8 6.15 22.89 23.65
CA TYR A 8 5.13 22.66 24.69
C TYR A 8 5.73 22.02 25.95
N LEU A 9 6.73 21.14 25.79
CA LEU A 9 7.41 20.50 26.92
C LEU A 9 8.11 21.53 27.83
N TRP A 10 8.72 22.56 27.25
CA TRP A 10 9.33 23.65 28.00
C TRP A 10 8.32 24.47 28.80
N ILE A 11 7.14 24.72 28.24
CA ILE A 11 6.07 25.47 28.92
C ILE A 11 5.59 24.70 30.16
N PHE A 12 5.34 23.38 30.04
CA PHE A 12 4.96 22.54 31.17
C PHE A 12 6.05 22.45 32.24
N LEU A 13 7.32 22.36 31.83
CA LEU A 13 8.47 22.27 32.74
C LEU A 13 8.64 23.57 33.55
N ILE A 14 8.60 24.74 32.88
CA ILE A 14 8.72 26.06 33.54
C ILE A 14 7.54 26.31 34.47
N ALA A 15 6.32 25.99 34.03
CA ALA A 15 5.12 26.14 34.87
C ALA A 15 5.17 25.25 36.11
N SER A 16 5.66 24.00 35.98
CA SER A 16 5.83 23.06 37.09
C SER A 16 6.89 23.50 38.09
N LEU A 17 8.06 23.95 37.61
CA LEU A 17 9.12 24.48 38.47
C LEU A 17 8.65 25.74 39.21
N GLY A 18 7.97 26.67 38.53
CA GLY A 18 7.40 27.87 39.15
C GLY A 18 6.32 27.55 40.18
N SER A 19 5.48 26.54 39.92
CA SER A 19 4.47 26.07 40.88
C SER A 19 5.12 25.48 42.14
N LEU A 20 6.21 24.71 41.98
CA LEU A 20 6.97 24.15 43.10
C LEU A 20 7.59 25.26 43.97
N VAL A 21 8.15 26.30 43.33
CA VAL A 21 8.65 27.48 44.04
C VAL A 21 7.51 28.17 44.80
N PHE A 22 6.33 28.32 44.20
CA PHE A 22 5.16 28.87 44.90
C PHE A 22 4.75 28.02 46.11
N PHE A 23 4.73 26.70 45.99
CA PHE A 23 4.44 25.79 47.11
C PHE A 23 5.42 25.97 48.27
N LEU A 24 6.72 26.11 47.98
CA LEU A 24 7.73 26.37 49.01
C LEU A 24 7.49 27.72 49.71
N PHE A 25 7.12 28.77 48.96
CA PHE A 25 6.70 30.05 49.54
C PHE A 25 5.44 29.92 50.41
N ALA A 26 4.42 29.18 49.95
CA ALA A 26 3.17 28.98 50.68
C ALA A 26 3.40 28.24 52.00
N VAL A 27 4.14 27.12 51.98
CA VAL A 27 4.53 26.36 53.18
C VAL A 27 5.36 27.26 54.11
N GLY A 28 6.34 27.97 53.58
CA GLY A 28 7.17 28.88 54.36
C GLY A 28 6.38 30.01 55.02
N MET A 29 5.35 30.55 54.36
CA MET A 29 4.49 31.59 54.94
C MET A 29 3.60 31.05 56.07
N ILE A 30 3.12 29.81 55.95
CA ILE A 30 2.30 29.15 56.97
C ILE A 30 3.16 28.91 58.23
N PHE A 31 4.36 28.37 58.07
CA PHE A 31 5.19 27.92 59.21
C PHE A 31 6.20 28.96 59.73
N SER A 32 6.45 30.07 59.03
CA SER A 32 7.47 31.07 59.45
C SER A 32 6.93 32.50 59.48
N ALA A 33 6.95 33.13 60.67
CA ALA A 33 6.68 34.56 60.84
C ALA A 33 7.81 35.44 60.23
N LYS A 34 9.04 34.90 60.17
CA LYS A 34 10.21 35.56 59.58
C LYS A 34 10.13 35.65 58.06
N LEU A 35 9.57 34.63 57.38
CA LEU A 35 9.35 34.67 55.94
C LEU A 35 8.24 35.66 55.57
N ARG A 36 7.17 35.71 56.37
CA ARG A 36 6.09 36.70 56.24
C ARG A 36 6.59 38.15 56.36
N SER A 37 7.49 38.41 57.30
CA SER A 37 8.07 39.75 57.46
C SER A 37 9.05 40.12 56.33
N VAL A 38 9.80 39.15 55.78
CA VAL A 38 10.74 39.36 54.66
C VAL A 38 10.01 39.69 53.35
N ILE A 39 8.94 38.98 53.02
CA ILE A 39 8.11 39.28 51.83
C ILE A 39 7.44 40.65 51.96
N ARG A 40 7.04 41.02 53.18
CA ARG A 40 6.38 42.29 53.49
C ARG A 40 7.35 43.49 53.50
N ASN A 41 8.55 43.35 54.06
CA ASN A 41 9.46 44.48 54.34
C ASN A 41 10.78 44.52 53.53
N ARG A 42 11.05 43.61 52.58
CA ARG A 42 12.31 43.65 51.80
C ARG A 42 12.13 43.38 50.29
N ASN A 43 13.00 44.04 49.52
CA ASN A 43 13.37 43.95 48.09
C ASN A 43 12.30 43.51 47.06
N ILE A 44 12.01 44.40 46.09
CA ILE A 44 11.05 44.22 44.97
C ILE A 44 11.21 42.86 44.27
N LEU A 45 12.44 42.36 44.20
CA LEU A 45 12.82 41.11 43.57
C LEU A 45 12.12 39.87 44.18
N ILE A 46 11.96 39.80 45.51
CA ILE A 46 11.28 38.67 46.17
C ILE A 46 9.77 38.69 45.88
N ARG A 47 9.16 39.89 45.82
CA ARG A 47 7.75 40.05 45.46
C ARG A 47 7.49 39.66 44.01
N LEU A 48 8.41 40.00 43.11
CA LEU A 48 8.35 39.58 41.70
C LEU A 48 8.46 38.06 41.55
N ILE A 49 9.38 37.41 42.26
CA ILE A 49 9.51 35.94 42.23
C ILE A 49 8.23 35.27 42.73
N PHE A 50 7.65 35.76 43.83
CA PHE A 50 6.39 35.23 44.36
C PHE A 50 5.23 35.37 43.36
N LEU A 51 5.09 36.55 42.75
CA LEU A 51 4.05 36.82 41.77
C LEU A 51 4.22 35.99 40.48
N LEU A 52 5.45 35.83 40.00
CA LEU A 52 5.77 35.00 38.84
C LEU A 52 5.50 33.51 39.13
N SER A 53 5.84 33.05 40.33
CA SER A 53 5.59 31.67 40.76
C SER A 53 4.07 31.39 40.89
N PHE A 54 3.30 32.36 41.37
CA PHE A 54 1.84 32.28 41.39
C PHE A 54 1.24 32.26 39.98
N LEU A 55 1.78 33.04 39.05
CA LEU A 55 1.36 33.01 37.64
C LEU A 55 1.64 31.64 37.00
N CYS A 56 2.79 31.02 37.31
CA CYS A 56 3.09 29.65 36.90
C CYS A 56 2.10 28.62 37.44
N LEU A 57 1.61 28.79 38.68
CA LEU A 57 0.55 27.94 39.25
C LEU A 57 -0.77 28.09 38.47
N LEU A 58 -1.20 29.32 38.17
CA LEU A 58 -2.41 29.56 37.38
C LEU A 58 -2.29 29.00 35.96
N LEU A 59 -1.12 29.15 35.34
CA LEU A 59 -0.83 28.58 34.02
C LEU A 59 -0.93 27.06 34.04
N ASN A 60 -0.38 26.40 35.06
CA ASN A 60 -0.48 24.94 35.23
C ASN A 60 -1.93 24.47 35.40
N ILE A 61 -2.73 25.17 36.19
CA ILE A 61 -4.15 24.86 36.36
C ILE A 61 -4.89 25.01 35.02
N GLY A 62 -4.65 26.10 34.29
CA GLY A 62 -5.24 26.34 32.97
C GLY A 62 -4.85 25.27 31.93
N LEU A 63 -3.58 24.87 31.89
CA LEU A 63 -3.09 23.80 31.02
C LEU A 63 -3.71 22.44 31.38
N GLY A 64 -3.88 22.15 32.67
CA GLY A 64 -4.54 20.93 33.14
C GLY A 64 -6.00 20.87 32.69
N ILE A 65 -6.75 21.97 32.83
CA ILE A 65 -8.14 22.06 32.36
C ILE A 65 -8.20 21.89 30.84
N LEU A 66 -7.32 22.55 30.09
CA LEU A 66 -7.26 22.44 28.64
C LEU A 66 -6.98 20.99 28.20
N SER A 67 -6.05 20.30 28.86
CA SER A 67 -5.76 18.89 28.61
C SER A 67 -7.01 18.04 28.80
N ILE A 68 -7.73 18.22 29.91
CA ILE A 68 -8.97 17.48 30.19
C ILE A 68 -10.04 17.74 29.10
N ILE A 69 -10.21 18.98 28.66
CA ILE A 69 -11.16 19.34 27.59
C ILE A 69 -10.78 18.66 26.27
N ILE A 70 -9.49 18.70 25.91
CA ILE A 70 -8.97 18.07 24.69
C ILE A 70 -9.15 16.55 24.77
N ASP A 71 -8.77 15.92 25.87
CA ASP A 71 -8.91 14.49 26.09
C ASP A 71 -10.37 14.05 26.00
N ASN A 72 -11.29 14.81 26.62
CA ASN A 72 -12.71 14.53 26.52
C ASN A 72 -13.25 14.72 25.09
N LYS A 73 -12.77 15.72 24.35
CA LYS A 73 -13.15 15.92 22.95
C LYS A 73 -12.61 14.82 22.05
N ILE A 74 -11.38 14.36 22.28
CA ILE A 74 -10.77 13.22 21.58
C ILE A 74 -11.53 11.93 21.89
N LYS A 75 -11.85 11.66 23.17
CA LYS A 75 -12.64 10.50 23.57
C LYS A 75 -14.03 10.53 22.94
N LYS A 76 -14.75 11.65 23.04
CA LYS A 76 -16.10 11.81 22.46
C LYS A 76 -16.08 11.66 20.93
N ASN A 77 -15.08 12.23 20.26
CA ASN A 77 -14.92 12.06 18.82
C ASN A 77 -14.53 10.61 18.47
N GLY A 78 -13.65 10.00 19.26
CA GLY A 78 -13.24 8.59 19.11
C GLY A 78 -14.40 7.63 19.28
N GLU A 79 -15.28 7.84 20.27
CA GLU A 79 -16.51 7.07 20.47
C GLU A 79 -17.53 7.29 19.36
N ALA A 80 -17.61 8.51 18.81
CA ALA A 80 -18.50 8.79 17.69
C ALA A 80 -18.00 8.18 16.36
N LEU A 81 -16.70 7.94 16.25
CA LEU A 81 -16.05 7.32 15.10
C LEU A 81 -15.85 5.80 15.27
N ASN A 82 -15.89 5.26 16.48
CA ASN A 82 -15.79 3.81 16.72
C ASN A 82 -17.08 3.31 17.35
N LYS A 83 -17.83 2.48 16.63
CA LYS A 83 -19.08 1.89 17.10
C LYS A 83 -19.02 0.38 17.13
N VAL A 84 -19.75 -0.22 18.07
CA VAL A 84 -20.01 -1.66 18.09
C VAL A 84 -21.50 -1.87 17.85
N LEU A 85 -21.84 -2.71 16.87
CA LEU A 85 -23.24 -3.02 16.58
C LEU A 85 -23.85 -3.82 17.74
N VAL A 86 -24.98 -3.33 18.26
CA VAL A 86 -25.70 -3.96 19.39
C VAL A 86 -26.68 -5.05 18.95
N LYS A 87 -27.00 -5.10 17.67
CA LYS A 87 -27.87 -6.07 17.00
C LYS A 87 -27.36 -6.32 15.59
N ASP A 88 -27.85 -7.38 14.95
CA ASP A 88 -27.59 -7.63 13.54
C ASP A 88 -28.18 -6.49 12.70
N GLU A 89 -27.39 -5.97 11.77
CA GLU A 89 -27.77 -4.82 10.94
C GLU A 89 -27.18 -4.96 9.54
N LYS A 90 -27.86 -4.36 8.55
CA LYS A 90 -27.38 -4.31 7.17
C LYS A 90 -26.86 -2.91 6.88
N VAL A 91 -25.54 -2.78 6.70
CA VAL A 91 -24.89 -1.49 6.44
C VAL A 91 -24.28 -1.51 5.04
N LEU A 92 -24.66 -0.56 4.18
CA LEU A 92 -24.29 -0.55 2.74
C LEU A 92 -24.60 -1.86 2.00
N GLY A 93 -25.67 -2.54 2.39
CA GLY A 93 -26.04 -3.82 1.80
C GLY A 93 -25.30 -5.03 2.40
N ILE A 94 -24.28 -4.82 3.23
CA ILE A 94 -23.48 -5.88 3.86
C ILE A 94 -24.18 -6.34 5.14
N PRO A 95 -24.49 -7.64 5.30
CA PRO A 95 -25.01 -8.17 6.56
C PRO A 95 -23.90 -8.16 7.62
N MET A 96 -24.16 -7.48 8.73
CA MET A 96 -23.21 -7.34 9.84
C MET A 96 -23.82 -7.90 11.12
N PRO A 97 -23.21 -8.93 11.74
CA PRO A 97 -23.73 -9.51 12.98
C PRO A 97 -23.52 -8.56 14.16
N LYS A 98 -24.31 -8.77 15.22
CA LYS A 98 -24.10 -8.17 16.53
C LYS A 98 -22.66 -8.35 16.99
N GLY A 99 -22.04 -7.30 17.49
CA GLY A 99 -20.66 -7.28 17.93
C GLY A 99 -19.66 -6.81 16.86
N THR A 100 -20.11 -6.53 15.63
CA THR A 100 -19.26 -5.92 14.59
C THR A 100 -18.73 -4.57 15.05
N GLN A 101 -17.43 -4.42 14.97
CA GLN A 101 -16.72 -3.18 15.29
C GLN A 101 -16.59 -2.35 14.01
N LEU A 102 -17.15 -1.14 14.04
CA LEU A 102 -17.15 -0.20 12.93
C LEU A 102 -16.26 0.99 13.25
N GLU A 103 -15.39 1.30 12.32
CA GLU A 103 -14.67 2.56 12.25
C GLU A 103 -15.35 3.44 11.20
N LEU A 104 -15.91 4.56 11.63
CA LEU A 104 -16.70 5.50 10.83
C LEU A 104 -15.84 6.64 10.33
N TYR A 105 -16.13 7.11 9.12
CA TYR A 105 -15.57 8.35 8.61
C TYR A 105 -16.34 9.57 9.13
N GLN A 106 -17.67 9.46 9.19
CA GLN A 106 -18.56 10.48 9.73
C GLN A 106 -19.13 10.04 11.08
N PRO A 107 -19.07 10.91 12.11
CA PRO A 107 -19.58 10.58 13.44
C PRO A 107 -21.03 10.07 13.42
N ASN A 108 -21.27 8.90 14.02
CA ASN A 108 -22.59 8.26 14.15
C ASN A 108 -23.33 7.91 12.85
N GLN A 109 -22.70 8.01 11.67
CA GLN A 109 -23.29 7.62 10.39
C GLN A 109 -22.75 6.26 9.96
N LEU A 110 -23.54 5.20 10.11
CA LEU A 110 -23.08 3.82 9.88
C LEU A 110 -22.66 3.56 8.43
N ASP A 111 -23.36 4.15 7.47
CA ASP A 111 -23.05 4.10 6.04
C ASP A 111 -21.72 4.77 5.67
N SER A 112 -21.16 5.59 6.56
CA SER A 112 -19.84 6.20 6.42
C SER A 112 -18.69 5.31 6.88
N PHE A 113 -18.95 4.05 7.27
CA PHE A 113 -17.88 3.18 7.75
C PHE A 113 -16.74 3.06 6.72
N ARG A 114 -15.51 3.11 7.23
CA ARG A 114 -14.26 2.90 6.48
C ARG A 114 -13.62 1.56 6.82
N ARG A 115 -13.92 1.01 8.01
CA ARG A 115 -13.53 -0.35 8.40
C ARG A 115 -14.64 -1.01 9.18
N ALA A 116 -14.86 -2.29 8.90
CA ALA A 116 -15.69 -3.17 9.71
C ALA A 116 -14.86 -4.40 10.09
N THR A 117 -14.85 -4.76 11.37
CA THR A 117 -14.23 -5.99 11.88
C THR A 117 -15.32 -6.83 12.51
N PHE A 118 -15.50 -8.05 12.00
CA PHE A 118 -16.57 -8.94 12.45
C PHE A 118 -16.13 -9.76 13.66
N PRO A 119 -17.04 -10.06 14.60
CA PRO A 119 -16.75 -10.90 15.76
C PRO A 119 -16.53 -12.36 15.38
N GLN A 120 -17.14 -12.80 14.27
CA GLN A 120 -16.91 -14.07 13.61
C GLN A 120 -16.87 -13.82 12.10
N PRO A 121 -16.09 -14.62 11.34
CA PRO A 121 -16.03 -14.48 9.89
C PRO A 121 -17.43 -14.54 9.27
N ILE A 122 -17.76 -13.58 8.40
CA ILE A 122 -19.01 -13.60 7.63
C ILE A 122 -18.76 -14.19 6.26
N GLN A 123 -19.76 -14.87 5.70
CA GLN A 123 -19.66 -15.37 4.35
C GLN A 123 -19.86 -14.24 3.33
N PHE A 124 -18.94 -14.12 2.39
CA PHE A 124 -18.98 -13.15 1.30
C PHE A 124 -18.64 -13.86 -0.02
N GLY A 125 -19.65 -14.33 -0.75
CA GLY A 125 -19.43 -15.33 -1.82
C GLY A 125 -18.94 -16.65 -1.21
N ASN A 126 -17.85 -17.21 -1.74
CA ASN A 126 -17.16 -18.36 -1.16
C ASN A 126 -16.03 -17.97 -0.19
N PHE A 127 -15.87 -16.69 0.13
CA PHE A 127 -14.92 -16.21 1.12
C PHE A 127 -15.51 -16.14 2.52
N HIS A 128 -14.66 -16.35 3.53
CA HIS A 128 -14.94 -16.09 4.93
C HIS A 128 -14.19 -14.83 5.34
N VAL A 129 -14.90 -13.71 5.48
CA VAL A 129 -14.34 -12.38 5.65
C VAL A 129 -14.38 -11.98 7.12
N ASN A 130 -13.21 -11.62 7.65
CA ASN A 130 -13.00 -11.15 9.02
C ASN A 130 -13.10 -9.62 9.11
N SER A 131 -12.67 -8.93 8.05
CA SER A 131 -12.70 -7.47 8.01
C SER A 131 -12.96 -6.94 6.60
N ILE A 132 -13.61 -5.78 6.53
CA ILE A 132 -13.86 -5.04 5.29
C ILE A 132 -13.31 -3.63 5.47
N LYS A 133 -12.61 -3.12 4.45
CA LYS A 133 -12.16 -1.72 4.40
C LYS A 133 -12.66 -1.05 3.13
N ILE A 134 -13.17 0.15 3.29
CA ILE A 134 -13.66 1.01 2.21
C ILE A 134 -12.86 2.31 2.28
N ALA A 135 -12.17 2.66 1.20
CA ALA A 135 -11.48 3.94 1.11
C ALA A 135 -12.48 5.08 1.25
N ARG A 136 -12.18 6.09 2.08
CA ARG A 136 -13.02 7.26 2.34
C ARG A 136 -12.17 8.52 2.50
N GLY A 137 -12.71 9.67 2.10
CA GLY A 137 -12.04 10.97 2.26
C GLY A 137 -10.70 11.01 1.51
N ILE A 138 -9.63 11.34 2.23
CA ILE A 138 -8.29 11.53 1.67
C ILE A 138 -7.76 10.28 0.95
N ASP A 139 -8.19 9.08 1.35
CA ASP A 139 -7.79 7.83 0.71
C ASP A 139 -8.31 7.76 -0.74
N ILE A 140 -9.50 8.30 -1.02
CA ILE A 140 -10.03 8.38 -2.38
C ILE A 140 -9.34 9.51 -3.15
N GLU A 141 -9.12 10.66 -2.51
CA GLU A 141 -8.52 11.84 -3.15
C GLU A 141 -7.08 11.58 -3.60
N LEU A 142 -6.31 10.83 -2.81
CA LEU A 142 -4.90 10.54 -3.10
C LEU A 142 -4.71 9.36 -4.07
N PHE A 143 -5.53 8.32 -3.95
CA PHE A 143 -5.27 7.06 -4.66
C PHE A 143 -6.30 6.72 -5.75
N ASN A 144 -7.41 7.47 -5.82
CA ASN A 144 -8.56 7.20 -6.70
C ASN A 144 -9.01 5.73 -6.68
N ASP A 145 -8.78 5.04 -5.57
CA ASP A 145 -9.08 3.62 -5.39
C ASP A 145 -10.48 3.49 -4.78
N ARG A 146 -11.45 3.08 -5.61
CA ARG A 146 -12.83 2.84 -5.20
C ARG A 146 -13.11 1.38 -4.88
N SER A 147 -12.08 0.53 -4.92
CA SER A 147 -12.24 -0.86 -4.54
C SER A 147 -12.44 -1.01 -3.04
N ILE A 148 -12.96 -2.17 -2.66
CA ILE A 148 -13.23 -2.57 -1.29
C ILE A 148 -12.28 -3.70 -0.97
N THR A 149 -11.53 -3.54 0.12
CA THR A 149 -10.61 -4.56 0.61
C THR A 149 -11.35 -5.52 1.52
N LEU A 150 -11.31 -6.81 1.21
CA LEU A 150 -11.80 -7.88 2.07
C LEU A 150 -10.60 -8.64 2.64
N GLU A 151 -10.57 -8.82 3.96
CA GLU A 151 -9.55 -9.60 4.67
C GLU A 151 -10.20 -10.82 5.32
N GLY A 152 -9.56 -11.97 5.23
CA GLY A 152 -10.16 -13.24 5.64
C GLY A 152 -9.46 -14.41 5.00
N GLU A 153 -10.22 -15.44 4.66
CA GLU A 153 -9.73 -16.64 4.01
C GLU A 153 -10.76 -17.21 3.02
N GLY A 154 -10.31 -18.13 2.18
CA GLY A 154 -11.17 -18.82 1.22
C GLY A 154 -10.75 -18.56 -0.24
N LYS A 155 -11.44 -19.26 -1.14
CA LYS A 155 -11.16 -19.28 -2.57
C LYS A 155 -12.46 -19.10 -3.33
N ASP A 156 -12.44 -18.27 -4.36
CA ASP A 156 -13.59 -18.08 -5.24
C ASP A 156 -13.16 -17.71 -6.66
N LEU A 157 -14.10 -17.83 -7.60
CA LEU A 157 -13.92 -17.38 -8.97
C LEU A 157 -14.46 -15.96 -9.12
N VAL A 158 -13.58 -14.97 -9.29
CA VAL A 158 -13.97 -13.56 -9.48
C VAL A 158 -13.55 -13.09 -10.86
N GLU A 159 -14.50 -12.67 -11.70
CA GLU A 159 -14.27 -12.35 -13.13
C GLU A 159 -13.51 -13.47 -13.88
N GLY A 160 -13.75 -14.71 -13.49
CA GLY A 160 -13.11 -15.89 -14.06
C GLY A 160 -11.64 -16.09 -13.65
N TRP A 161 -11.16 -15.41 -12.61
CA TRP A 161 -9.88 -15.66 -11.97
C TRP A 161 -10.07 -16.49 -10.69
N PRO A 162 -9.33 -17.59 -10.49
CA PRO A 162 -9.40 -18.36 -9.24
C PRO A 162 -8.60 -17.60 -8.18
N CYS A 163 -9.29 -16.78 -7.40
CA CYS A 163 -8.71 -15.91 -6.39
C CYS A 163 -8.69 -16.60 -5.02
N GLU A 164 -7.62 -16.38 -4.26
CA GLU A 164 -7.48 -16.74 -2.85
C GLU A 164 -7.26 -15.47 -2.02
N ILE A 165 -7.89 -15.40 -0.85
CA ILE A 165 -7.51 -14.40 0.15
C ILE A 165 -6.27 -14.92 0.88
N SER A 166 -5.08 -14.51 0.43
CA SER A 166 -3.81 -14.80 1.11
C SER A 166 -3.56 -13.83 2.27
N VAL A 167 -3.76 -12.54 2.02
CA VAL A 167 -3.78 -11.46 3.03
C VAL A 167 -5.07 -10.65 2.88
N TYR A 168 -5.36 -10.24 1.64
CA TYR A 168 -6.58 -9.52 1.28
C TYR A 168 -6.91 -9.74 -0.20
N ILE A 169 -8.15 -9.41 -0.57
CA ILE A 169 -8.60 -9.24 -1.96
C ILE A 169 -9.21 -7.84 -2.10
N LYS A 170 -9.05 -7.19 -3.26
CA LYS A 170 -9.76 -5.95 -3.57
C LYS A 170 -10.79 -6.19 -4.66
N VAL A 171 -12.03 -5.83 -4.38
CA VAL A 171 -13.17 -6.06 -5.25
C VAL A 171 -14.04 -4.82 -5.39
N TYR A 172 -14.84 -4.79 -6.45
CA TYR A 172 -15.95 -3.86 -6.57
C TYR A 172 -17.24 -4.55 -6.15
N LEU A 173 -18.10 -3.80 -5.47
CA LEU A 173 -19.40 -4.27 -5.03
C LEU A 173 -20.52 -3.51 -5.76
N ASP A 174 -21.61 -4.21 -6.04
CA ASP A 174 -22.86 -3.58 -6.46
C ASP A 174 -23.63 -2.95 -5.27
N ARG A 175 -24.80 -2.36 -5.54
CA ARG A 175 -25.65 -1.73 -4.50
C ARG A 175 -26.16 -2.72 -3.44
N ASN A 176 -26.12 -4.02 -3.72
CA ASN A 176 -26.58 -5.08 -2.84
C ASN A 176 -25.42 -5.80 -2.14
N ALA A 177 -24.21 -5.22 -2.18
CA ALA A 177 -22.99 -5.79 -1.63
C ALA A 177 -22.60 -7.14 -2.27
N LYS A 178 -22.90 -7.35 -3.56
CA LYS A 178 -22.37 -8.49 -4.31
C LYS A 178 -21.12 -8.10 -5.07
N ILE A 179 -20.13 -8.99 -5.11
CA ILE A 179 -18.94 -8.81 -5.93
C ILE A 179 -19.35 -8.71 -7.40
N ASN A 180 -19.02 -7.60 -8.04
CA ASN A 180 -19.28 -7.37 -9.47
C ASN A 180 -18.03 -7.00 -10.27
N GLY A 181 -16.87 -6.95 -9.62
CA GLY A 181 -15.59 -6.72 -10.26
C GLY A 181 -14.42 -7.05 -9.35
N LEU A 182 -13.28 -7.30 -9.98
CA LEU A 182 -11.99 -7.57 -9.35
C LEU A 182 -11.06 -6.39 -9.62
N GLU A 183 -10.40 -5.94 -8.56
CA GLU A 183 -9.31 -4.96 -8.62
C GLU A 183 -7.96 -5.64 -8.35
N TYR A 184 -7.89 -6.51 -7.34
CA TYR A 184 -6.68 -7.23 -6.98
C TYR A 184 -7.01 -8.58 -6.33
N CYS A 185 -6.31 -9.66 -6.71
CA CYS A 185 -6.28 -10.89 -5.93
C CYS A 185 -4.97 -11.67 -6.08
N SER A 186 -4.71 -12.58 -5.15
CA SER A 186 -3.68 -13.60 -5.30
C SER A 186 -4.26 -14.86 -5.95
N LEU A 187 -3.52 -15.46 -6.87
CA LEU A 187 -3.97 -16.62 -7.62
C LEU A 187 -3.98 -17.90 -6.75
N ALA A 188 -5.15 -18.54 -6.61
CA ALA A 188 -5.34 -19.70 -5.73
C ALA A 188 -4.71 -21.01 -6.25
N GLN A 189 -4.58 -21.14 -7.57
CA GLN A 189 -4.14 -22.34 -8.26
C GLN A 189 -3.53 -21.99 -9.62
N ARG A 190 -2.81 -22.93 -10.23
CA ARG A 190 -2.22 -22.72 -11.55
C ARG A 190 -3.30 -22.37 -12.59
N VAL A 191 -3.02 -21.38 -13.42
CA VAL A 191 -3.86 -21.00 -14.56
C VAL A 191 -3.16 -21.32 -15.87
N GLN A 192 -3.89 -21.98 -16.76
CA GLN A 192 -3.47 -22.23 -18.13
C GLN A 192 -4.20 -21.29 -19.08
N LEU A 193 -3.44 -20.42 -19.75
CA LEU A 193 -3.88 -19.63 -20.89
C LEU A 193 -3.18 -20.14 -22.15
N ASN A 194 -3.53 -19.57 -23.31
CA ASN A 194 -2.97 -19.99 -24.58
C ASN A 194 -1.43 -19.87 -24.58
N HIS A 195 -0.75 -21.02 -24.56
CA HIS A 195 0.72 -21.14 -24.45
C HIS A 195 1.38 -20.50 -23.21
N LEU A 196 0.61 -20.09 -22.21
CA LEU A 196 1.11 -19.46 -20.98
C LEU A 196 0.54 -20.20 -19.77
N GLU A 197 1.43 -20.72 -18.93
CA GLU A 197 1.09 -21.26 -17.61
C GLU A 197 1.53 -20.26 -16.55
N ILE A 198 0.67 -19.97 -15.57
CA ILE A 198 0.93 -19.04 -14.47
C ILE A 198 0.82 -19.84 -13.18
N GLU A 199 1.89 -19.85 -12.39
CA GLU A 199 1.92 -20.57 -11.13
C GLU A 199 1.06 -19.87 -10.04
N PRO A 200 0.58 -20.61 -9.02
CA PRO A 200 -0.17 -20.04 -7.90
C PRO A 200 0.57 -18.91 -7.18
N LYS A 201 -0.16 -18.13 -6.39
CA LYS A 201 0.29 -16.99 -5.58
C LYS A 201 0.69 -15.75 -6.37
N ALA A 202 0.66 -15.80 -7.70
CA ALA A 202 0.83 -14.62 -8.55
C ALA A 202 -0.23 -13.55 -8.21
N ASN A 203 0.19 -12.28 -8.20
CA ASN A 203 -0.68 -11.16 -7.91
C ASN A 203 -1.33 -10.66 -9.19
N ILE A 204 -2.66 -10.74 -9.27
CA ILE A 204 -3.45 -10.20 -10.38
C ILE A 204 -3.98 -8.84 -9.97
N GLU A 205 -3.77 -7.85 -10.83
CA GLU A 205 -4.22 -6.47 -10.66
C GLU A 205 -4.97 -6.02 -11.91
N ARG A 206 -6.00 -5.20 -11.72
CA ARG A 206 -6.62 -4.46 -12.80
C ARG A 206 -5.72 -3.28 -13.18
N SER A 207 -5.48 -3.10 -14.47
CA SER A 207 -4.68 -1.98 -14.98
C SER A 207 -5.39 -0.64 -14.74
N LYS A 208 -4.65 0.35 -14.22
CA LYS A 208 -5.17 1.69 -13.90
C LYS A 208 -4.84 2.73 -14.98
N ASP A 209 -3.66 2.62 -15.58
CA ASP A 209 -3.11 3.62 -16.48
C ASP A 209 -2.61 2.97 -17.77
N GLN A 210 -3.45 3.01 -18.80
CA GLN A 210 -3.12 2.47 -20.11
C GLN A 210 -2.37 3.47 -20.99
N LYS A 211 -2.27 4.74 -20.57
CA LYS A 211 -1.71 5.83 -21.37
C LYS A 211 -0.30 6.20 -20.91
N TYR A 212 0.64 6.06 -21.83
CA TYR A 212 2.04 6.37 -21.61
C TYR A 212 2.34 7.85 -21.89
N PRO A 213 3.44 8.40 -21.32
CA PRO A 213 3.80 9.82 -21.49
C PRO A 213 3.93 10.28 -22.95
N ASP A 214 4.24 9.36 -23.86
CA ASP A 214 4.43 9.63 -25.28
C ASP A 214 3.16 9.41 -26.12
N GLY A 215 2.02 9.17 -25.47
CA GLY A 215 0.73 8.98 -26.12
C GLY A 215 0.44 7.55 -26.57
N PHE A 216 1.29 6.55 -26.29
CA PHE A 216 0.87 5.15 -26.41
C PHE A 216 -0.37 4.90 -25.56
N VAL A 217 -1.34 4.16 -26.10
CA VAL A 217 -2.44 3.62 -25.32
C VAL A 217 -2.39 2.11 -25.46
N SER A 218 -2.03 1.45 -24.38
CA SER A 218 -2.06 -0.01 -24.28
C SER A 218 -3.51 -0.50 -24.10
N LYS A 219 -3.74 -1.78 -24.35
CA LYS A 219 -5.04 -2.44 -24.19
C LYS A 219 -5.06 -3.38 -22.97
N ASP A 220 -4.03 -3.32 -22.14
CA ASP A 220 -3.93 -4.17 -20.97
C ASP A 220 -5.01 -3.83 -19.97
N PHE A 221 -5.68 -4.87 -19.51
CA PHE A 221 -6.75 -4.80 -18.54
C PHE A 221 -6.36 -5.53 -17.26
N TRP A 222 -5.60 -6.63 -17.39
CA TRP A 222 -5.02 -7.36 -16.29
C TRP A 222 -3.49 -7.26 -16.34
N ILE A 223 -2.90 -6.98 -15.18
CA ILE A 223 -1.48 -7.03 -14.94
C ILE A 223 -1.24 -8.12 -13.91
N ILE A 224 -0.27 -9.00 -14.16
CA ILE A 224 0.15 -10.01 -13.20
C ILE A 224 1.61 -9.76 -12.86
N LYS A 225 1.92 -9.53 -11.60
CA LYS A 225 3.25 -9.13 -11.13
C LYS A 225 3.98 -10.27 -10.45
N ASP A 226 5.30 -10.23 -10.57
CA ASP A 226 6.25 -11.14 -9.91
C ASP A 226 5.92 -12.63 -10.10
N ALA A 227 5.40 -13.00 -11.27
CA ALA A 227 4.90 -14.33 -11.51
C ALA A 227 6.01 -15.31 -11.93
N SER A 228 5.94 -16.53 -11.41
CA SER A 228 6.56 -17.70 -12.05
C SER A 228 5.64 -18.22 -13.14
N ILE A 229 6.20 -18.38 -14.34
CA ILE A 229 5.44 -18.72 -15.55
C ILE A 229 6.16 -19.75 -16.41
N LYS A 230 5.40 -20.37 -17.29
CA LYS A 230 5.92 -21.12 -18.43
C LYS A 230 5.27 -20.63 -19.71
N TYR A 231 6.03 -19.96 -20.58
CA TYR A 231 5.53 -19.47 -21.86
C TYR A 231 6.18 -20.23 -23.00
N LYS A 232 5.39 -20.90 -23.85
CA LYS A 232 5.87 -21.72 -24.97
C LYS A 232 7.01 -22.68 -24.57
N ASN A 233 6.84 -23.36 -23.44
CA ASN A 233 7.80 -24.28 -22.81
C ASN A 233 9.09 -23.65 -22.26
N ILE A 234 9.12 -22.33 -22.06
CA ILE A 234 10.23 -21.63 -21.42
C ILE A 234 9.81 -21.24 -20.02
N SER A 235 10.47 -21.80 -19.00
CA SER A 235 10.22 -21.50 -17.59
C SER A 235 10.94 -20.21 -17.18
N MET A 236 10.19 -19.31 -16.54
CA MET A 236 10.66 -17.98 -16.14
C MET A 236 10.10 -17.57 -14.78
N SER A 237 10.82 -16.70 -14.09
CA SER A 237 10.42 -16.10 -12.81
C SER A 237 10.37 -14.57 -12.91
N TRP A 238 9.76 -13.92 -11.91
CA TRP A 238 9.68 -12.45 -11.81
C TRP A 238 8.97 -11.77 -13.01
N ALA A 239 8.14 -12.51 -13.72
CA ALA A 239 7.49 -12.02 -14.92
C ALA A 239 6.37 -11.04 -14.61
N TYR A 240 6.31 -9.95 -15.38
CA TYR A 240 5.20 -9.01 -15.42
C TYR A 240 4.39 -9.32 -16.67
N ILE A 241 3.16 -9.81 -16.49
CA ILE A 241 2.30 -10.27 -17.58
C ILE A 241 1.21 -9.25 -17.81
N TYR A 242 1.02 -8.87 -19.06
CA TYR A 242 -0.02 -7.94 -19.46
C TYR A 242 -1.03 -8.68 -20.34
N LEU A 243 -2.29 -8.67 -19.94
CA LEU A 243 -3.38 -9.32 -20.66
C LEU A 243 -4.49 -8.31 -20.98
N ASP A 244 -5.21 -8.51 -22.07
CA ASP A 244 -6.43 -7.76 -22.36
C ASP A 244 -7.60 -8.23 -21.47
N GLN A 245 -8.77 -7.61 -21.65
CA GLN A 245 -9.98 -7.96 -20.91
C GLN A 245 -10.42 -9.42 -21.09
N ASP A 246 -10.14 -10.01 -22.25
CA ASP A 246 -10.44 -11.40 -22.60
C ASP A 246 -9.33 -12.38 -22.13
N LYS A 247 -8.34 -11.90 -21.36
CA LYS A 247 -7.17 -12.67 -20.89
C LYS A 247 -6.24 -13.12 -22.03
N LYS A 248 -6.24 -12.42 -23.16
CA LYS A 248 -5.26 -12.65 -24.24
C LYS A 248 -3.96 -11.95 -23.90
N LEU A 249 -2.85 -12.63 -24.17
CA LEU A 249 -1.51 -12.13 -23.90
C LEU A 249 -1.18 -10.92 -24.79
N ILE A 250 -0.84 -9.80 -24.15
CA ILE A 250 -0.32 -8.60 -24.80
C ILE A 250 1.20 -8.56 -24.68
N GLY A 251 1.73 -8.85 -23.49
CA GLY A 251 3.16 -8.79 -23.22
C GLY A 251 3.59 -9.56 -21.99
N ILE A 252 4.89 -9.85 -21.93
CA ILE A 252 5.61 -10.41 -20.79
C ILE A 252 6.86 -9.56 -20.65
N GLU A 253 7.05 -8.88 -19.53
CA GLU A 253 8.22 -8.03 -19.29
C GLU A 253 8.94 -8.46 -18.01
N ASN A 254 10.23 -8.15 -17.92
CA ASN A 254 11.09 -8.43 -16.76
C ASN A 254 11.18 -9.92 -16.36
N ALA A 255 10.77 -10.84 -17.24
CA ALA A 255 10.81 -12.27 -16.94
C ALA A 255 12.26 -12.77 -16.97
N ILE A 256 12.66 -13.59 -16.02
CA ILE A 256 14.03 -14.10 -15.89
C ILE A 256 14.05 -15.59 -16.18
N LEU A 257 14.88 -16.01 -17.13
CA LEU A 257 15.05 -17.43 -17.46
C LEU A 257 15.51 -18.24 -16.25
N GLU A 258 14.80 -19.33 -15.94
CA GLU A 258 15.14 -20.23 -14.83
C GLU A 258 16.24 -21.24 -15.19
N GLU A 259 16.46 -21.46 -16.49
CA GLU A 259 17.38 -22.43 -17.08
C GLU A 259 18.09 -21.84 -18.31
N ASP A 260 19.17 -22.50 -18.74
CA ASP A 260 19.82 -22.18 -20.01
C ASP A 260 18.85 -22.45 -21.17
N LEU A 261 18.77 -21.52 -22.11
CA LEU A 261 17.86 -21.59 -23.26
C LEU A 261 18.63 -21.52 -24.56
N ARG A 262 18.37 -22.44 -25.48
CA ARG A 262 18.90 -22.39 -26.84
C ARG A 262 17.77 -22.05 -27.81
N ILE A 263 17.90 -20.92 -28.50
CA ILE A 263 16.97 -20.50 -29.56
C ILE A 263 17.78 -20.21 -30.83
N GLY A 264 17.50 -20.97 -31.89
CA GLY A 264 18.30 -20.95 -33.10
C GLY A 264 19.77 -21.27 -32.82
N ASN A 265 20.66 -20.35 -33.16
CA ASN A 265 22.10 -20.51 -32.97
C ASN A 265 22.63 -19.93 -31.66
N ILE A 266 21.82 -19.21 -30.88
CA ILE A 266 22.28 -18.53 -29.67
C ILE A 266 21.92 -19.38 -28.44
N LYS A 267 22.89 -19.55 -27.54
CA LYS A 267 22.69 -20.06 -26.19
C LYS A 267 22.62 -18.88 -25.22
N TYR A 268 21.48 -18.76 -24.56
CA TYR A 268 21.23 -17.82 -23.48
C TYR A 268 21.45 -18.52 -22.13
N PRO A 269 22.24 -17.95 -21.23
CA PRO A 269 22.40 -18.51 -19.89
C PRO A 269 21.15 -18.26 -19.04
N LYS A 270 20.93 -19.13 -18.05
CA LYS A 270 20.04 -18.84 -16.90
C LYS A 270 20.26 -17.42 -16.39
N GLY A 271 19.19 -16.73 -16.01
CA GLY A 271 19.25 -15.35 -15.53
C GLY A 271 19.19 -14.29 -16.63
N THR A 272 19.12 -14.70 -17.90
CA THR A 272 18.83 -13.79 -19.01
C THR A 272 17.41 -13.24 -18.86
N GLU A 273 17.26 -11.94 -19.04
CA GLU A 273 15.95 -11.27 -19.07
C GLU A 273 15.28 -11.54 -20.41
N PHE A 274 14.00 -11.89 -20.36
CA PHE A 274 13.12 -12.15 -21.48
C PHE A 274 12.01 -11.10 -21.49
N ASN A 275 11.78 -10.49 -22.65
CA ASN A 275 10.64 -9.60 -22.86
C ASN A 275 9.90 -9.91 -24.17
N LEU A 276 8.60 -10.14 -24.05
CA LEU A 276 7.61 -9.92 -25.09
C LEU A 276 7.00 -8.54 -24.84
N LEU A 277 7.55 -7.51 -25.48
CA LEU A 277 7.20 -6.12 -25.19
C LEU A 277 5.71 -5.83 -25.42
N VAL A 278 5.06 -5.19 -24.45
CA VAL A 278 3.68 -4.65 -24.60
C VAL A 278 3.62 -3.68 -25.79
N ARG A 279 4.73 -2.98 -26.01
CA ARG A 279 4.96 -2.09 -27.14
C ARG A 279 5.94 -2.72 -28.13
N PRO A 280 5.46 -3.51 -29.10
CA PRO A 280 6.32 -4.35 -29.92
C PRO A 280 7.20 -3.54 -30.88
N LEU A 281 8.43 -4.01 -31.08
CA LEU A 281 9.39 -3.46 -32.06
C LEU A 281 9.09 -3.91 -33.49
N THR A 282 8.28 -4.97 -33.67
CA THR A 282 7.92 -5.50 -34.99
C THR A 282 6.45 -5.94 -35.03
N LYS A 283 5.85 -6.02 -36.22
CA LYS A 283 4.47 -6.50 -36.39
C LYS A 283 4.28 -7.98 -36.06
N GLN A 284 5.36 -8.77 -36.16
CA GLN A 284 5.34 -10.19 -35.82
C GLN A 284 5.90 -10.39 -34.42
N GLU A 285 5.51 -11.49 -33.78
CA GLU A 285 6.05 -11.82 -32.47
C GLU A 285 7.58 -11.90 -32.52
N ALA A 286 8.21 -11.15 -31.62
CA ALA A 286 9.64 -11.15 -31.40
C ALA A 286 9.89 -11.00 -29.89
N TRP A 287 10.92 -11.69 -29.42
CA TRP A 287 11.35 -11.73 -28.04
C TRP A 287 12.64 -10.95 -27.92
N LEU A 288 12.76 -10.16 -26.88
CA LEU A 288 13.95 -9.41 -26.54
C LEU A 288 14.66 -10.13 -25.39
N PHE A 289 15.93 -10.48 -25.62
CA PHE A 289 16.77 -11.12 -24.62
C PHE A 289 17.88 -10.18 -24.18
N ILE A 290 18.08 -10.03 -22.87
CA ILE A 290 19.19 -9.26 -22.29
C ILE A 290 19.98 -10.18 -21.37
N PRO A 291 21.24 -10.54 -21.72
CA PRO A 291 22.08 -11.39 -20.88
C PRO A 291 22.35 -10.77 -19.50
N PRO A 292 22.58 -11.58 -18.46
CA PRO A 292 22.97 -11.06 -17.15
C PRO A 292 24.41 -10.50 -17.17
N GLU A 293 24.72 -9.59 -16.25
CA GLU A 293 26.02 -8.88 -16.21
C GLU A 293 27.25 -9.80 -16.22
N LYS A 294 27.16 -10.97 -15.58
CA LYS A 294 28.29 -11.87 -15.34
C LYS A 294 28.39 -13.02 -16.35
N VAL A 295 27.36 -13.25 -17.18
CA VAL A 295 27.32 -14.40 -18.10
C VAL A 295 26.77 -13.96 -19.44
N ASN A 296 27.54 -14.20 -20.50
CA ASN A 296 27.19 -13.76 -21.84
C ASN A 296 26.31 -14.79 -22.57
N ALA A 297 25.49 -14.31 -23.50
CA ALA A 297 24.90 -15.17 -24.52
C ALA A 297 25.91 -15.41 -25.65
N ILE A 298 25.94 -16.62 -26.20
CA ILE A 298 26.97 -17.03 -27.16
C ILE A 298 26.29 -17.66 -28.38
N ASP A 299 26.59 -17.13 -29.57
CA ASP A 299 26.24 -17.74 -30.86
C ASP A 299 27.09 -18.99 -31.10
N ALA A 300 26.57 -19.98 -31.83
CA ALA A 300 27.28 -21.15 -32.31
C ALA A 300 28.58 -20.82 -33.08
N LYS A 301 28.68 -19.61 -33.66
CA LYS A 301 29.90 -19.09 -34.31
C LYS A 301 30.90 -18.42 -33.35
N GLY A 302 30.64 -18.44 -32.04
CA GLY A 302 31.49 -17.84 -31.02
C GLY A 302 31.27 -16.34 -30.81
N LYS A 303 30.29 -15.71 -31.48
CA LYS A 303 29.94 -14.31 -31.22
C LYS A 303 29.37 -14.17 -29.80
N ILE A 304 29.93 -13.26 -29.03
CA ILE A 304 29.56 -12.98 -27.64
C ILE A 304 28.60 -11.80 -27.61
N TYR A 305 27.55 -11.94 -26.80
CA TYR A 305 26.62 -10.87 -26.48
C TYR A 305 26.59 -10.62 -24.98
N THR A 306 26.75 -9.36 -24.58
CA THR A 306 26.87 -8.95 -23.18
C THR A 306 25.58 -8.33 -22.65
N TYR A 307 25.54 -8.01 -21.35
CA TYR A 307 24.42 -7.33 -20.69
C TYR A 307 24.12 -5.92 -21.22
N GLN A 308 25.05 -5.32 -21.98
CA GLN A 308 24.85 -4.02 -22.63
C GLN A 308 24.09 -4.16 -23.95
N GLN A 309 23.76 -5.38 -24.36
CA GLN A 309 23.09 -5.67 -25.62
C GLN A 309 21.75 -6.35 -25.40
N ALA A 310 20.74 -5.85 -26.12
CA ALA A 310 19.43 -6.46 -26.17
C ALA A 310 19.21 -7.12 -27.55
N ILE A 311 18.96 -8.43 -27.55
CA ILE A 311 18.87 -9.23 -28.78
C ILE A 311 17.40 -9.46 -29.10
N LEU A 312 16.92 -8.85 -30.17
CA LEU A 312 15.57 -9.06 -30.68
C LEU A 312 15.55 -10.25 -31.63
N GLN A 313 14.88 -11.31 -31.24
CA GLN A 313 14.86 -12.59 -31.95
C GLN A 313 13.43 -13.09 -32.12
N ARG A 314 13.14 -13.74 -33.25
CA ARG A 314 11.85 -14.42 -33.44
C ARG A 314 11.82 -15.77 -32.71
N PRO A 315 10.63 -16.32 -32.41
CA PRO A 315 10.49 -17.66 -31.82
C PRO A 315 11.18 -18.78 -32.61
N ASN A 316 11.33 -18.62 -33.93
CA ASN A 316 12.02 -19.56 -34.80
C ASN A 316 13.56 -19.46 -34.76
N GLY A 317 14.12 -18.58 -33.93
CA GLY A 317 15.54 -18.37 -33.78
C GLY A 317 16.19 -17.37 -34.73
N ALA A 318 15.44 -16.74 -35.62
CA ALA A 318 15.98 -15.69 -36.48
C ALA A 318 16.21 -14.40 -35.69
N VAL A 319 17.48 -13.96 -35.57
CA VAL A 319 17.83 -12.65 -35.00
C VAL A 319 17.38 -11.56 -35.97
N LYS A 320 16.67 -10.57 -35.45
CA LYS A 320 16.19 -9.41 -36.21
C LYS A 320 17.08 -8.21 -36.05
N GLN A 321 17.44 -7.92 -34.82
CA GLN A 321 18.24 -6.76 -34.49
C GLN A 321 18.93 -6.99 -33.15
N VAL A 322 20.06 -6.33 -32.96
CA VAL A 322 20.75 -6.25 -31.68
C VAL A 322 20.86 -4.77 -31.37
N PHE A 323 20.34 -4.37 -30.21
CA PHE A 323 20.34 -3.00 -29.72
C PHE A 323 21.41 -2.85 -28.65
N ASP A 324 21.96 -1.65 -28.53
CA ASP A 324 22.56 -1.22 -27.28
C ASP A 324 21.42 -0.97 -26.27
N ILE A 325 21.62 -1.35 -25.00
CA ILE A 325 20.60 -1.15 -23.98
C ILE A 325 20.28 0.33 -23.72
N SER A 326 21.20 1.23 -24.09
CA SER A 326 21.03 2.68 -24.07
C SER A 326 20.32 3.26 -25.30
N ASP A 327 19.90 2.42 -26.27
CA ASP A 327 19.15 2.90 -27.43
C ASP A 327 17.85 3.58 -26.97
N PRO A 328 17.63 4.88 -27.27
CA PRO A 328 16.43 5.60 -26.84
C PRO A 328 15.12 4.95 -27.28
N ASN A 329 15.10 4.29 -28.44
CA ASN A 329 13.93 3.57 -28.92
C ASN A 329 13.64 2.34 -28.06
N LEU A 330 14.67 1.66 -27.57
CA LEU A 330 14.50 0.54 -26.66
C LEU A 330 14.05 1.05 -25.28
N MET A 331 14.73 2.06 -24.73
CA MET A 331 14.43 2.59 -23.40
C MET A 331 12.98 3.06 -23.28
N MET A 332 12.45 3.77 -24.29
CA MET A 332 11.05 4.19 -24.31
C MET A 332 10.04 3.04 -24.26
N ARG A 333 10.44 1.82 -24.66
CA ARG A 333 9.57 0.63 -24.72
C ARG A 333 9.71 -0.26 -23.49
N THR A 334 10.82 -0.16 -22.76
CA THR A 334 11.09 -0.89 -21.52
C THR A 334 10.86 -0.02 -20.27
N MET A 335 10.36 1.20 -20.43
CA MET A 335 10.19 2.20 -19.36
C MET A 335 9.13 1.81 -18.29
N ASN A 336 8.37 0.73 -18.48
CA ASN A 336 7.54 0.12 -17.44
C ASN A 336 8.35 -0.39 -16.23
N ARG A 337 9.69 -0.38 -16.28
CA ARG A 337 10.60 -0.83 -15.21
C ARG A 337 10.50 -0.06 -13.87
N LEU A 338 9.68 0.99 -13.74
CA LEU A 338 9.75 1.92 -12.61
C LEU A 338 8.43 2.16 -11.84
N HIS A 339 7.41 1.31 -11.98
CA HIS A 339 6.18 1.41 -11.18
C HIS A 339 5.92 0.18 -10.30
#